data_AF-A0A2K5KY43-F1
#
_entry.id   AF-A0A2K5KY43-F1
#
_cell.length_a   1.000
_cell.length_b   1.000
_cell.length_c   1.000
_cell.angle_alpha   90.00
_cell.angle_beta   90.00
_cell.angle_gamma   90.00
#
_symmetry.space_group_name_H-M   'P 1'
#
loop_
_entity.id
_entity.type
_entity.pdbx_description
1 polymer ?
#
loop_
_entity_poly.entity_id
_entity_poly.type
_entity_poly.pdbx_seq_one_letter_code
_entity_poly.pdbx_strand_id
1 'polypeptide(L)'
;MDEADRRLLRRCRLRLVEELQVDQLWDALLSRELFKPHMIEDIQRAGSGSRRDQARQLITDLETRGSQALPLFISCLEDTGQDMLASFLRTNRQAVKLSKPTLENLTPVVLRPEIRKPEVLRPETPRPVDIGSGGFGDVEQKDHGFEVASTSPEDESSGSNPEPDATPFQEDLRTFDQLDAVSSLPTPSDIFVSYSTFPGFVSLRDPESGSWYIETLDNIFEQWAHSEDLQSLLLRVADAVSVKGIYKQMPGCFNFLRKKLFFKTS
;
A
#
# COMPACT_ATOMS: atom_id res chain seq x y z
N MET A 1 10.75 -9.37 -6.90
CA MET A 1 9.75 -8.76 -7.80
C MET A 1 9.43 -7.36 -7.29
N ASP A 2 9.06 -6.41 -8.15
CA ASP A 2 8.58 -5.11 -7.67
C ASP A 2 7.14 -5.20 -7.13
N GLU A 3 6.71 -4.22 -6.35
CA GLU A 3 5.38 -4.26 -5.71
C GLU A 3 4.24 -4.01 -6.70
N ALA A 4 4.54 -3.48 -7.88
CA ALA A 4 3.57 -3.32 -8.96
C ALA A 4 3.25 -4.69 -9.59
N ASP A 5 4.28 -5.45 -9.91
CA ASP A 5 4.23 -6.78 -10.51
C ASP A 5 3.57 -7.79 -9.54
N ARG A 6 3.87 -7.73 -8.23
CA ARG A 6 3.17 -8.57 -7.23
C ARG A 6 1.68 -8.26 -7.16
N ARG A 7 1.30 -6.97 -7.10
CA ARG A 7 -0.11 -6.57 -7.08
C ARG A 7 -0.84 -6.99 -8.35
N LEU A 8 -0.17 -6.94 -9.50
CA LEU A 8 -0.71 -7.42 -10.77
C LEU A 8 -1.00 -8.93 -10.70
N LEU A 9 -0.03 -9.74 -10.26
CA LEU A 9 -0.22 -11.19 -10.11
C LEU A 9 -1.38 -11.53 -9.17
N ARG A 10 -1.49 -10.84 -8.03
CA ARG A 10 -2.58 -11.05 -7.07
C ARG A 10 -3.95 -10.69 -7.64
N ARG A 11 -4.03 -9.61 -8.42
CA ARG A 11 -5.26 -9.17 -9.10
C ARG A 11 -5.68 -10.15 -10.20
N CYS A 12 -4.71 -10.65 -10.96
CA CYS A 12 -4.95 -11.56 -12.07
C CYS A 12 -5.00 -13.04 -11.64
N ARG A 13 -4.85 -13.34 -10.35
CA ARG A 13 -4.70 -14.71 -9.81
C ARG A 13 -5.80 -15.66 -10.25
N LEU A 14 -7.07 -15.24 -10.18
CA LEU A 14 -8.20 -16.09 -10.56
C LEU A 14 -8.12 -16.50 -12.03
N ARG A 15 -7.91 -15.51 -12.90
CA ARG A 15 -7.78 -15.70 -14.34
C ARG A 15 -6.56 -16.55 -14.70
N LEU A 16 -5.43 -16.33 -14.02
CA LEU A 16 -4.22 -17.14 -14.20
C LEU A 16 -4.48 -18.60 -13.84
N VAL A 17 -5.12 -18.88 -12.70
CA VAL A 17 -5.40 -20.26 -12.29
C VAL A 17 -6.40 -20.96 -13.23
N GLU A 18 -7.30 -20.21 -13.88
CA GLU A 18 -8.29 -20.72 -14.81
C GLU A 18 -7.78 -20.93 -16.24
N GLU A 19 -6.93 -20.04 -16.73
CA GLU A 19 -6.49 -20.04 -18.15
C GLU A 19 -5.08 -20.64 -18.34
N LEU A 20 -4.22 -20.60 -17.32
CA LEU A 20 -2.82 -21.05 -17.43
C LEU A 20 -2.72 -22.55 -17.71
N GLN A 21 -2.01 -22.89 -18.78
CA GLN A 21 -1.60 -24.25 -19.09
C GLN A 21 -0.17 -24.44 -18.60
N VAL A 22 0.02 -25.40 -17.68
CA VAL A 22 1.31 -25.64 -17.02
C VAL A 22 2.13 -26.72 -17.70
N ASP A 23 1.50 -27.66 -18.41
CA ASP A 23 2.14 -28.85 -18.96
C ASP A 23 3.30 -28.54 -19.93
N GLN A 24 3.13 -27.52 -20.77
CA GLN A 24 4.15 -27.08 -21.74
C GLN A 24 5.07 -25.99 -21.19
N LEU A 25 4.80 -25.50 -19.97
CA LEU A 25 5.45 -24.32 -19.41
C LEU A 25 6.72 -24.65 -18.63
N TRP A 26 6.84 -25.88 -18.12
CA TRP A 26 7.98 -26.29 -17.29
C TRP A 26 9.33 -26.18 -18.00
N ASP A 27 9.41 -26.61 -19.27
CA ASP A 27 10.64 -26.53 -20.05
C ASP A 27 11.07 -25.09 -20.33
N ALA A 28 10.10 -24.22 -20.60
CA ALA A 28 10.33 -22.78 -20.80
C ALA A 28 10.77 -22.07 -19.51
N LEU A 29 10.30 -22.54 -18.35
CA LEU A 29 10.69 -22.00 -17.04
C LEU A 29 12.09 -22.47 -16.62
N LEU A 30 12.48 -23.69 -16.98
CA LEU A 30 13.83 -24.22 -16.76
C LEU A 30 14.86 -23.54 -17.64
N SER A 31 14.57 -23.39 -18.94
CA SER A 31 15.51 -22.81 -19.90
C SER A 31 15.86 -21.35 -19.59
N ARG A 32 14.93 -20.60 -18.98
CA ARG A 32 15.13 -19.21 -18.57
C ARG A 32 15.60 -19.08 -17.11
N GLU A 33 16.00 -20.19 -16.48
CA GLU A 33 16.46 -20.32 -15.08
C GLU A 33 15.47 -19.74 -14.05
N LEU A 34 14.20 -19.66 -14.45
CA LEU A 34 13.18 -19.02 -13.64
C LEU A 34 12.78 -19.91 -12.49
N PHE A 35 12.87 -21.23 -12.63
CA PHE A 35 12.82 -22.18 -11.51
C PHE A 35 13.94 -23.22 -11.66
N LYS A 36 14.39 -23.78 -10.53
CA LYS A 36 15.30 -24.93 -10.53
C LYS A 36 14.47 -26.23 -10.66
N PRO A 37 15.04 -27.33 -11.18
CA PRO A 37 14.31 -28.59 -11.36
C PRO A 37 13.55 -29.05 -10.11
N HIS A 38 14.21 -29.09 -8.95
CA HIS A 38 13.56 -29.47 -7.69
C HIS A 38 12.35 -28.60 -7.33
N MET A 39 12.42 -27.29 -7.58
CA MET A 39 11.31 -26.37 -7.31
C MET A 39 10.11 -26.65 -8.23
N ILE A 40 10.36 -27.04 -9.47
CA ILE A 40 9.28 -27.43 -10.38
C ILE A 40 8.61 -28.71 -9.89
N GLU A 41 9.38 -29.68 -9.39
CA GLU A 41 8.79 -30.87 -8.82
C GLU A 41 7.93 -30.57 -7.58
N ASP A 42 8.38 -29.65 -6.72
CA ASP A 42 7.60 -29.19 -5.56
C ASP A 42 6.28 -28.52 -6.00
N ILE A 43 6.34 -27.69 -7.04
CA ILE A 43 5.17 -27.03 -7.63
C ILE A 43 4.21 -28.05 -8.26
N GLN A 44 4.73 -29.07 -8.94
CA GLN A 44 3.91 -30.13 -9.55
C GLN A 44 3.22 -31.00 -8.49
N ARG A 45 3.86 -31.22 -7.34
CA ARG A 45 3.30 -31.95 -6.18
C ARG A 45 2.40 -31.10 -5.30
N ALA A 46 2.24 -29.80 -5.60
CA ALA A 46 1.48 -28.90 -4.75
C ALA A 46 -0.02 -29.24 -4.69
N GLY A 47 -0.59 -29.20 -3.49
CA GLY A 47 -2.01 -29.45 -3.26
C GLY A 47 -2.42 -30.86 -3.65
N SER A 48 -3.45 -30.99 -4.51
CA SER A 48 -3.87 -32.29 -5.04
C SER A 48 -3.17 -32.66 -6.36
N GLY A 49 -2.12 -31.93 -6.75
CA GLY A 49 -1.47 -32.07 -8.06
C GLY A 49 -2.36 -31.63 -9.22
N SER A 50 -3.47 -30.93 -8.96
CA SER A 50 -4.36 -30.45 -10.02
C SER A 50 -3.69 -29.32 -10.80
N ARG A 51 -4.02 -29.17 -12.09
CA ARG A 51 -3.53 -28.05 -12.93
C ARG A 51 -3.73 -26.68 -12.24
N ARG A 52 -4.85 -26.51 -11.53
CA ARG A 52 -5.17 -25.28 -10.80
C ARG A 52 -4.27 -25.05 -9.58
N ASP A 53 -3.97 -26.10 -8.82
CA ASP A 53 -3.10 -25.99 -7.65
C ASP A 53 -1.65 -25.76 -8.08
N GLN A 54 -1.20 -26.44 -9.14
CA GLN A 54 0.11 -26.20 -9.75
C GLN A 54 0.22 -24.75 -10.24
N ALA A 55 -0.78 -24.24 -10.97
CA ALA A 55 -0.82 -22.86 -11.43
C ALA A 55 -0.78 -21.86 -10.26
N ARG A 56 -1.51 -22.15 -9.16
CA ARG A 56 -1.54 -21.31 -7.96
C ARG A 56 -0.20 -21.32 -7.23
N GLN A 57 0.44 -22.48 -7.12
CA GLN A 57 1.74 -22.59 -6.47
C GLN A 57 2.81 -21.88 -7.32
N LEU A 58 2.80 -22.08 -8.63
CA LEU A 58 3.70 -21.42 -9.58
C LEU A 58 3.65 -19.89 -9.43
N ILE A 59 2.47 -19.28 -9.48
CA ILE A 59 2.35 -17.81 -9.37
C ILE A 59 2.77 -17.30 -7.98
N THR A 60 2.60 -18.10 -6.93
CA THR A 60 3.01 -17.74 -5.57
C THR A 60 4.53 -17.76 -5.47
N ASP A 61 5.15 -18.82 -5.94
CA ASP A 61 6.60 -18.98 -5.92
C ASP A 61 7.27 -17.99 -6.88
N LEU A 62 6.60 -17.61 -7.97
CA LEU A 62 7.05 -16.59 -8.92
C LEU A 62 7.32 -15.24 -8.23
N GLU A 63 6.54 -14.86 -7.19
CA GLU A 63 6.75 -13.61 -6.44
C GLU A 63 8.15 -13.57 -5.76
N THR A 64 8.75 -14.74 -5.50
CA THR A 64 10.04 -14.91 -4.82
C THR A 64 11.24 -14.93 -5.77
N ARG A 65 11.04 -15.06 -7.09
CA ARG A 65 12.10 -15.29 -8.09
C ARG A 65 12.87 -14.05 -8.56
N GLY A 66 12.67 -12.90 -7.92
CA GLY A 66 13.42 -11.67 -8.21
C GLY A 66 12.65 -10.64 -9.07
N SER A 67 13.31 -9.55 -9.44
CA SER A 67 12.69 -8.39 -10.13
C SER A 67 12.32 -8.68 -11.60
N GLN A 68 13.08 -9.55 -12.26
CA GLN A 68 12.84 -9.95 -13.66
C GLN A 68 11.96 -11.20 -13.81
N ALA A 69 11.41 -11.72 -12.71
CA ALA A 69 10.57 -12.92 -12.75
C ALA A 69 9.31 -12.75 -13.60
N LEU A 70 8.55 -11.66 -13.43
CA LEU A 70 7.34 -11.42 -14.22
C LEU A 70 7.60 -11.22 -15.73
N PRO A 71 8.57 -10.41 -16.19
CA PRO A 71 8.85 -10.28 -17.63
C PRO A 71 9.29 -11.60 -18.25
N LEU A 72 10.17 -12.35 -17.59
CA LEU A 72 10.63 -13.64 -18.09
C LEU A 72 9.48 -14.65 -18.14
N PHE A 73 8.59 -14.65 -17.15
CA PHE A 73 7.38 -15.46 -17.15
C PHE A 73 6.46 -15.13 -18.33
N ILE A 74 6.27 -13.83 -18.63
CA ILE A 74 5.48 -13.41 -19.81
C ILE A 74 6.12 -13.94 -21.10
N SER A 75 7.45 -13.91 -21.22
CA SER A 75 8.13 -14.51 -22.38
C SER A 75 7.97 -16.03 -22.45
N CYS A 76 8.00 -16.74 -21.31
CA CYS A 76 7.68 -18.18 -21.29
C CYS A 76 6.26 -18.45 -21.83
N LEU A 77 5.29 -17.61 -21.48
CA LEU A 77 3.91 -17.77 -21.96
C LEU A 77 3.84 -17.63 -23.50
N GLU A 78 4.60 -16.70 -24.08
CA GLU A 78 4.69 -16.54 -25.54
C GLU A 78 5.36 -17.73 -26.22
N ASP A 79 6.46 -18.23 -25.64
CA ASP A 79 7.14 -19.42 -26.19
C ASP A 79 6.23 -20.65 -26.20
N THR A 80 5.28 -20.73 -25.26
CA THR A 80 4.30 -21.83 -25.16
C THR A 80 2.99 -21.59 -25.92
N GLY A 81 2.89 -20.51 -26.70
CA GLY A 81 1.70 -20.17 -27.47
C GLY A 81 0.51 -19.69 -26.62
N GLN A 82 0.73 -19.27 -25.38
CA GLN A 82 -0.27 -18.67 -24.49
C GLN A 82 -0.34 -17.14 -24.68
N ASP A 83 -0.40 -16.70 -25.93
CA ASP A 83 -0.26 -15.29 -26.33
C ASP A 83 -1.36 -14.38 -25.75
N MET A 84 -2.58 -14.89 -25.63
CA MET A 84 -3.71 -14.15 -25.06
C MET A 84 -3.44 -13.78 -23.60
N LEU A 85 -2.93 -14.74 -22.82
CA LEU A 85 -2.61 -14.54 -21.41
C LEU A 85 -1.36 -13.66 -21.25
N ALA A 86 -0.35 -13.87 -22.10
CA ALA A 86 0.87 -13.04 -22.15
C ALA A 86 0.56 -11.57 -22.48
N SER A 87 -0.25 -11.34 -23.52
CA SER A 87 -0.71 -10.00 -23.95
C SER A 87 -1.51 -9.31 -22.86
N PHE A 88 -2.39 -10.04 -22.18
CA PHE A 88 -3.15 -9.51 -21.04
C PHE A 88 -2.23 -9.07 -19.90
N LEU A 89 -1.29 -9.92 -19.46
CA LEU A 89 -0.33 -9.56 -18.40
C LEU A 89 0.56 -8.39 -18.80
N ARG A 90 1.03 -8.35 -20.06
CA ARG A 90 1.84 -7.25 -20.60
C ARG A 90 1.08 -5.94 -20.62
N THR A 91 -0.15 -5.93 -21.12
CA THR A 91 -1.01 -4.74 -21.19
C THR A 91 -1.29 -4.18 -19.79
N ASN A 92 -1.63 -5.06 -18.83
CA ASN A 92 -1.83 -4.65 -17.44
C ASN A 92 -0.55 -4.12 -16.80
N ARG A 93 0.61 -4.70 -17.11
CA ARG A 93 1.89 -4.25 -16.58
C ARG A 93 2.28 -2.89 -17.14
N GLN A 94 2.06 -2.66 -18.44
CA GLN A 94 2.32 -1.37 -19.09
C GLN A 94 1.38 -0.29 -18.57
N ALA A 95 0.09 -0.60 -18.36
CA ALA A 95 -0.85 0.33 -17.75
C ALA A 95 -0.40 0.80 -16.35
N VAL A 96 0.25 -0.09 -15.57
CA VAL A 96 0.79 0.25 -14.25
C VAL A 96 2.15 0.99 -14.32
N LYS A 97 2.92 0.81 -15.40
CA LYS A 97 4.14 1.60 -15.63
C LYS A 97 3.84 3.01 -16.16
N LEU A 98 2.76 3.17 -16.93
CA LEU A 98 2.30 4.48 -17.43
C LEU A 98 1.64 5.35 -16.33
N SER A 99 1.23 4.76 -15.21
CA SER A 99 0.66 5.48 -14.06
C SER A 99 1.70 5.99 -13.06
N LYS A 100 3.01 5.80 -13.33
CA LYS A 100 4.07 6.61 -12.73
C LYS A 100 4.38 7.76 -13.70
N PRO A 101 4.18 9.04 -13.34
CA PRO A 101 4.62 10.12 -14.19
C PRO A 101 6.14 10.17 -14.13
N THR A 102 6.80 9.71 -15.19
CA THR A 102 8.11 10.23 -15.56
C THR A 102 7.87 11.66 -16.01
N LEU A 103 8.27 12.60 -15.15
CA LEU A 103 8.45 13.99 -15.49
C LEU A 103 9.48 14.05 -16.61
N GLU A 104 9.03 14.16 -17.86
CA GLU A 104 9.80 14.74 -18.95
C GLU A 104 8.89 15.03 -20.15
N ASN A 105 8.86 16.31 -20.53
CA ASN A 105 8.40 16.86 -21.81
C ASN A 105 6.90 16.84 -22.12
N LEU A 106 6.13 17.68 -21.43
CA LEU A 106 5.12 18.51 -22.11
C LEU A 106 5.17 19.93 -21.51
N THR A 107 5.56 20.89 -22.35
CA THR A 107 5.48 22.31 -22.06
C THR A 107 4.04 22.70 -21.72
N PRO A 108 3.77 23.34 -20.56
CA PRO A 108 2.44 23.83 -20.27
C PRO A 108 2.24 25.13 -21.06
N VAL A 109 1.26 25.14 -21.96
CA VAL A 109 0.65 26.38 -22.46
C VAL A 109 0.07 27.10 -21.25
N VAL A 110 0.74 28.17 -20.83
CA VAL A 110 0.30 29.08 -19.77
C VAL A 110 -0.93 29.83 -20.28
N LEU A 111 -2.13 29.30 -20.01
CA LEU A 111 -3.33 30.12 -20.00
C LEU A 111 -3.34 30.91 -18.69
N ARG A 112 -2.82 32.13 -18.79
CA ARG A 112 -2.81 33.16 -17.75
C ARG A 112 -4.26 33.48 -17.32
N PRO A 113 -4.63 33.33 -16.03
CA PRO A 113 -5.83 33.96 -15.51
C PRO A 113 -5.53 35.45 -15.27
N GLU A 114 -6.23 36.32 -15.98
CA GLU A 114 -6.23 37.77 -15.74
C GLU A 114 -6.83 38.07 -14.36
N ILE A 115 -5.96 38.41 -13.39
CA ILE A 115 -6.35 38.90 -12.07
C ILE A 115 -6.85 40.35 -12.23
N ARG A 116 -8.18 40.56 -12.11
CA ARG A 116 -8.76 41.89 -11.95
C ARG A 116 -8.40 42.43 -10.56
N LYS A 117 -7.77 43.61 -10.52
CA LYS A 117 -7.38 44.34 -9.30
C LYS A 117 -8.62 44.90 -8.57
N PRO A 118 -8.68 44.90 -7.23
CA PRO A 118 -9.63 45.74 -6.50
C PRO A 118 -9.13 47.18 -6.39
N GLU A 119 -10.02 48.13 -6.70
CA GLU A 119 -9.87 49.57 -6.44
C GLU A 119 -9.78 49.83 -4.93
N VAL A 120 -8.71 50.51 -4.50
CA VAL A 120 -8.62 51.11 -3.16
C VAL A 120 -8.38 52.60 -3.34
N LEU A 121 -9.32 53.38 -2.80
CA LEU A 121 -9.32 54.84 -2.71
C LEU A 121 -8.09 55.35 -1.96
N ARG A 122 -7.45 56.39 -2.53
CA ARG A 122 -6.32 57.12 -1.93
C ARG A 122 -6.76 57.90 -0.68
N PRO A 123 -5.80 58.16 0.22
CA PRO A 123 -5.50 59.57 0.52
C PRO A 123 -4.02 59.94 0.39
N GLU A 124 -3.83 61.25 0.26
CA GLU A 124 -2.64 62.04 -0.09
C GLU A 124 -1.44 61.92 0.88
N THR A 125 -0.23 62.08 0.32
CA THR A 125 1.07 62.23 1.01
C THR A 125 1.25 63.57 1.73
N PRO A 126 2.19 63.65 2.69
CA PRO A 126 3.42 64.42 2.39
C PRO A 126 4.75 63.86 2.99
N ARG A 127 5.75 63.68 2.09
CA ARG A 127 7.17 64.14 2.08
C ARG A 127 8.19 63.80 3.22
N PRO A 128 9.51 63.82 2.88
CA PRO A 128 10.51 62.82 3.29
C PRO A 128 11.59 63.33 4.27
N VAL A 129 12.38 62.41 4.84
CA VAL A 129 13.72 62.69 5.41
C VAL A 129 14.61 61.44 5.38
N ASP A 130 15.86 61.67 4.97
CA ASP A 130 16.98 60.75 4.77
C ASP A 130 17.66 60.23 6.06
N ILE A 131 18.67 59.35 5.85
CA ILE A 131 19.75 58.83 6.74
C ILE A 131 19.51 57.35 7.13
N GLY A 132 20.38 56.36 6.92
CA GLY A 132 21.73 56.24 6.36
C GLY A 132 22.33 54.86 6.75
N SER A 133 23.33 54.40 5.97
CA SER A 133 24.46 53.48 6.30
C SER A 133 24.28 52.04 6.83
N GLY A 134 25.01 51.12 6.17
CA GLY A 134 25.54 49.83 6.68
C GLY A 134 24.75 48.61 6.20
N GLY A 135 25.28 47.55 5.58
CA GLY A 135 26.64 47.03 5.49
C GLY A 135 26.57 45.52 5.76
N PHE A 136 26.81 44.72 4.71
CA PHE A 136 27.25 43.30 4.65
C PHE A 136 26.68 42.21 5.58
N GLY A 137 26.36 41.05 5.00
CA GLY A 137 26.45 39.77 5.70
C GLY A 137 25.56 38.65 5.14
N ASP A 138 26.05 37.96 4.12
CA ASP A 138 25.60 36.65 3.64
C ASP A 138 26.02 35.58 4.64
N VAL A 139 25.11 34.76 5.20
CA VAL A 139 25.45 33.43 5.77
C VAL A 139 24.22 32.51 5.75
N GLU A 140 24.26 31.51 4.86
CA GLU A 140 23.50 30.25 4.96
C GLU A 140 23.77 29.56 6.30
N GLN A 141 22.72 29.14 7.02
CA GLN A 141 22.86 28.17 8.10
C GLN A 141 22.11 26.89 7.77
N LYS A 142 22.92 25.85 7.59
CA LYS A 142 22.61 24.44 7.38
C LYS A 142 22.72 23.76 8.74
N ASP A 143 21.61 23.21 9.24
CA ASP A 143 21.58 22.51 10.53
C ASP A 143 22.43 21.23 10.49
N HIS A 144 23.37 21.14 11.42
CA HIS A 144 24.18 19.96 11.69
C HIS A 144 23.56 19.13 12.82
N GLY A 145 23.32 17.85 12.55
CA GLY A 145 22.75 16.88 13.49
C GLY A 145 23.64 16.56 14.69
N PHE A 146 22.99 16.08 15.75
CA PHE A 146 23.55 15.79 17.07
C PHE A 146 24.23 14.40 17.13
N GLU A 147 25.44 14.35 17.67
CA GLU A 147 26.22 13.12 17.89
C GLU A 147 25.77 12.40 19.18
N VAL A 148 25.51 11.10 19.08
CA VAL A 148 25.11 10.25 20.22
C VAL A 148 26.31 9.40 20.61
N ALA A 149 26.80 9.56 21.84
CA ALA A 149 27.94 8.82 22.37
C ALA A 149 27.59 7.35 22.64
N SER A 150 28.32 6.45 21.99
CA SER A 150 28.32 5.01 22.28
C SER A 150 29.25 4.72 23.45
N THR A 151 28.72 4.18 24.55
CA THR A 151 29.55 3.63 25.64
C THR A 151 29.63 2.12 25.47
N SER A 152 30.82 1.62 25.14
CA SER A 152 31.19 0.21 25.17
C SER A 152 31.47 -0.23 26.61
N PRO A 153 31.08 -1.44 27.06
CA PRO A 153 31.58 -1.99 28.31
C PRO A 153 32.91 -2.71 28.07
N GLU A 154 33.88 -2.47 28.95
CA GLU A 154 35.15 -3.19 29.01
C GLU A 154 34.95 -4.60 29.57
N ASP A 155 35.65 -5.55 28.94
CA ASP A 155 35.64 -6.99 29.18
C ASP A 155 36.90 -7.35 30.00
N GLU A 156 36.72 -7.73 31.27
CA GLU A 156 37.78 -8.28 32.12
C GLU A 156 37.66 -9.81 32.13
N SER A 157 38.65 -10.47 31.54
CA SER A 157 38.72 -11.94 31.44
C SER A 157 39.16 -12.59 32.74
N SER A 158 38.45 -13.64 33.19
CA SER A 158 39.05 -14.73 33.98
C SER A 158 38.37 -16.05 33.64
N GLY A 159 39.17 -17.00 33.13
CA GLY A 159 38.70 -18.23 32.51
C GLY A 159 38.29 -19.34 33.48
N SER A 160 37.41 -20.22 33.00
CA SER A 160 37.46 -21.68 33.18
C SER A 160 36.35 -22.36 32.36
N ASN A 161 36.60 -23.60 31.94
CA ASN A 161 35.89 -24.42 30.93
C ASN A 161 34.42 -24.81 31.27
N PRO A 162 33.63 -25.29 30.28
CA PRO A 162 32.18 -25.43 30.37
C PRO A 162 31.71 -26.81 30.89
N GLU A 163 30.69 -26.82 31.74
CA GLU A 163 29.91 -28.01 32.11
C GLU A 163 28.42 -27.77 31.79
N PRO A 164 27.66 -28.76 31.29
CA PRO A 164 26.27 -28.57 30.85
C PRO A 164 25.28 -28.77 32.02
N ASP A 165 24.44 -27.76 32.26
CA ASP A 165 23.59 -27.57 33.46
C ASP A 165 22.20 -28.22 33.35
N ALA A 166 22.09 -29.37 32.69
CA ALA A 166 20.80 -30.02 32.46
C ALA A 166 20.41 -30.94 33.63
N THR A 167 19.74 -30.39 34.65
CA THR A 167 18.91 -31.20 35.55
C THR A 167 17.53 -31.45 34.91
N PRO A 168 17.04 -32.70 34.85
CA PRO A 168 15.68 -32.98 34.38
C PRO A 168 14.69 -32.42 35.39
N PHE A 169 13.81 -31.53 34.94
CA PHE A 169 12.71 -31.02 35.74
C PHE A 169 11.78 -32.19 36.09
N GLN A 170 11.68 -32.56 37.38
CA GLN A 170 10.73 -33.57 37.82
C GLN A 170 9.34 -32.96 37.89
N GLU A 171 8.43 -33.60 37.16
CA GLU A 171 7.04 -33.25 36.92
C GLU A 171 6.18 -33.68 38.11
N ASP A 172 5.75 -32.71 38.93
CA ASP A 172 4.67 -32.92 39.88
C ASP A 172 3.32 -32.90 39.13
N LEU A 173 2.79 -34.11 38.90
CA LEU A 173 1.38 -34.46 38.72
C LEU A 173 0.38 -33.28 38.64
N ARG A 174 0.24 -32.69 37.44
CA ARG A 174 -0.97 -31.99 37.01
C ARG A 174 -1.26 -32.38 35.58
N THR A 175 -1.99 -33.48 35.40
CA THR A 175 -2.76 -33.73 34.18
C THR A 175 -3.86 -32.68 34.11
N PHE A 176 -3.53 -31.50 33.63
CA PHE A 176 -4.50 -30.59 33.06
C PHE A 176 -3.90 -30.17 31.73
N ASP A 177 -4.34 -30.81 30.65
CA ASP A 177 -4.39 -30.14 29.36
C ASP A 177 -5.08 -28.80 29.65
N GLN A 178 -4.27 -27.74 29.71
CA GLN A 178 -4.81 -26.42 29.91
C GLN A 178 -5.69 -26.19 28.68
N LEU A 179 -6.98 -25.95 28.92
CA LEU A 179 -7.89 -25.54 27.86
C LEU A 179 -7.48 -24.11 27.47
N ASP A 180 -6.42 -24.02 26.67
CA ASP A 180 -5.77 -22.78 26.23
C ASP A 180 -6.71 -21.93 25.36
N ALA A 181 -7.81 -22.52 24.90
CA ALA A 181 -8.86 -21.85 24.16
C ALA A 181 -9.90 -21.25 25.12
N VAL A 182 -9.52 -20.19 25.86
CA VAL A 182 -10.52 -19.23 26.33
C VAL A 182 -11.13 -18.61 25.09
N SER A 183 -12.46 -18.63 24.95
CA SER A 183 -13.15 -18.05 23.79
C SER A 183 -13.02 -16.53 23.80
N SER A 184 -11.86 -16.01 23.38
CA SER A 184 -11.62 -14.59 23.16
C SER A 184 -11.96 -14.23 21.72
N LEU A 185 -12.50 -13.02 21.52
CA LEU A 185 -12.71 -12.52 20.17
C LEU A 185 -11.37 -12.35 19.46
N PRO A 186 -11.31 -12.49 18.12
CA PRO A 186 -10.13 -12.10 17.38
C PRO A 186 -9.75 -10.65 17.70
N THR A 187 -8.47 -10.38 17.88
CA THR A 187 -7.94 -9.04 18.20
C THR A 187 -8.51 -7.90 17.35
N PRO A 188 -8.70 -8.03 16.02
CA PRO A 188 -9.21 -6.90 15.22
C PRO A 188 -10.73 -6.72 15.27
N SER A 189 -11.47 -7.53 16.03
CA SER A 189 -12.94 -7.60 15.96
C SER A 189 -13.71 -6.32 16.37
N ASP A 190 -13.00 -5.31 16.85
CA ASP A 190 -13.45 -3.98 17.24
C ASP A 190 -12.88 -2.85 16.35
N ILE A 191 -12.20 -3.19 15.26
CA ILE A 191 -11.57 -2.22 14.35
C ILE A 191 -12.45 -1.95 13.13
N PHE A 192 -12.59 -0.67 12.81
CA PHE A 192 -13.13 -0.20 11.53
C PHE A 192 -12.16 0.85 10.96
N VAL A 193 -11.79 0.71 9.68
CA VAL A 193 -10.89 1.66 9.01
C VAL A 193 -11.58 2.23 7.79
N SER A 194 -11.60 3.55 7.67
CA SER A 194 -12.14 4.25 6.51
C SER A 194 -11.06 5.09 5.85
N TYR A 195 -10.95 4.98 4.53
CA TYR A 195 -10.01 5.72 3.70
C TYR A 195 -10.75 6.68 2.79
N SER A 196 -10.22 7.89 2.65
CA SER A 196 -10.76 8.89 1.72
C SER A 196 -10.61 8.49 0.26
N THR A 197 -9.62 7.65 -0.05
CA THR A 197 -9.35 7.11 -1.39
C THR A 197 -8.51 5.83 -1.31
N PHE A 198 -8.45 5.05 -2.39
CA PHE A 198 -7.58 3.87 -2.46
C PHE A 198 -6.09 4.27 -2.51
N PRO A 199 -5.18 3.45 -1.94
CA PRO A 199 -3.75 3.69 -2.06
C PRO A 199 -3.29 3.85 -3.52
N GLY A 200 -2.54 4.92 -3.80
CA GLY A 200 -2.11 5.28 -5.16
C GLY A 200 -3.04 6.25 -5.89
N PHE A 201 -4.13 6.70 -5.26
CA PHE A 201 -5.01 7.75 -5.76
C PHE A 201 -4.94 9.00 -4.88
N VAL A 202 -5.47 10.11 -5.38
CA VAL A 202 -5.44 11.41 -4.70
C VAL A 202 -6.71 11.60 -3.88
N SER A 203 -6.55 12.14 -2.67
CA SER A 203 -7.65 12.66 -1.85
C SER A 203 -7.82 14.14 -2.15
N LEU A 204 -8.95 14.52 -2.75
CA LEU A 204 -9.21 15.88 -3.20
C LEU A 204 -9.61 16.79 -2.05
N ARG A 205 -9.27 18.07 -2.19
CA ARG A 205 -9.52 19.13 -1.22
C ARG A 205 -9.85 20.42 -1.96
N ASP A 206 -10.85 21.13 -1.44
CA ASP A 206 -11.10 22.52 -1.76
C ASP A 206 -10.30 23.43 -0.79
N PRO A 207 -9.67 24.52 -1.26
CA PRO A 207 -8.91 25.43 -0.39
C PRO A 207 -9.74 26.10 0.71
N GLU A 208 -11.02 26.35 0.45
CA GLU A 208 -11.93 27.06 1.37
C GLU A 208 -12.73 26.08 2.24
N SER A 209 -13.36 25.06 1.65
CA SER A 209 -14.22 24.11 2.39
C SER A 209 -13.47 22.93 3.02
N GLY A 210 -12.28 22.60 2.51
CA GLY A 210 -11.48 21.49 3.02
C GLY A 210 -11.63 20.18 2.23
N SER A 211 -11.31 19.06 2.87
CA SER A 211 -11.25 17.77 2.16
C SER A 211 -12.64 17.37 1.69
N TRP A 212 -12.77 17.00 0.42
CA TRP A 212 -14.04 16.54 -0.14
C TRP A 212 -14.62 15.37 0.66
N TYR A 213 -13.76 14.47 1.14
CA TYR A 213 -14.18 13.33 1.93
C TYR A 213 -14.69 13.73 3.31
N ILE A 214 -13.91 14.51 4.06
CA ILE A 214 -14.27 14.90 5.45
C ILE A 214 -15.49 15.81 5.47
N GLU A 215 -15.57 16.77 4.55
CA GLU A 215 -16.75 17.65 4.39
C GLU A 215 -18.01 16.83 4.09
N THR A 216 -17.92 15.85 3.18
CA THR A 216 -19.07 14.99 2.84
C THR A 216 -19.44 14.06 3.99
N LEU A 217 -18.45 13.55 4.73
CA LEU A 217 -18.65 12.73 5.91
C LEU A 217 -19.41 13.49 6.99
N ASP A 218 -18.99 14.70 7.30
CA ASP A 218 -19.63 15.56 8.31
C ASP A 218 -21.10 15.83 7.96
N ASN A 219 -21.36 16.28 6.74
CA ASN A 219 -22.72 16.54 6.24
C ASN A 219 -23.64 15.31 6.32
N ILE A 220 -23.13 14.13 5.99
CA ILE A 220 -23.94 12.89 6.02
C ILE A 220 -24.17 12.43 7.45
N PHE A 221 -23.17 12.55 8.32
CA PHE A 221 -23.31 12.16 9.72
C PHE A 221 -24.31 13.06 10.43
N GLU A 222 -24.24 14.38 10.21
CA GLU A 222 -25.21 15.33 10.75
C GLU A 222 -26.66 14.94 10.37
N GLN A 223 -26.88 14.55 9.11
CA GLN A 223 -28.22 14.24 8.61
C GLN A 223 -28.73 12.84 8.98
N TRP A 224 -27.86 11.82 9.02
CA TRP A 224 -28.30 10.42 9.02
C TRP A 224 -27.80 9.61 10.21
N ALA A 225 -26.88 10.12 11.04
CA ALA A 225 -26.28 9.35 12.13
C ALA A 225 -27.28 8.90 13.22
N HIS A 226 -28.44 9.56 13.31
CA HIS A 226 -29.50 9.21 14.26
C HIS A 226 -30.34 7.99 13.82
N SER A 227 -30.30 7.61 12.54
CA SER A 227 -31.16 6.57 11.98
C SER A 227 -30.40 5.40 11.36
N GLU A 228 -29.16 5.59 10.92
CA GLU A 228 -28.40 4.59 10.18
C GLU A 228 -27.14 4.09 10.89
N ASP A 229 -26.73 2.86 10.55
CA ASP A 229 -25.47 2.32 11.02
C ASP A 229 -24.27 2.86 10.22
N LEU A 230 -23.09 2.86 10.83
CA LEU A 230 -21.85 3.41 10.28
C LEU A 230 -21.53 2.94 8.85
N GLN A 231 -21.81 1.68 8.51
CA GLN A 231 -21.54 1.18 7.15
C GLN A 231 -22.46 1.83 6.13
N SER A 232 -23.74 1.97 6.46
CA SER A 232 -24.73 2.64 5.62
C SER A 232 -24.38 4.12 5.44
N LEU A 233 -23.95 4.80 6.51
CA LEU A 233 -23.45 6.18 6.43
C LEU A 233 -22.25 6.30 5.48
N LEU A 234 -21.25 5.43 5.63
CA LEU A 234 -20.06 5.47 4.79
C LEU A 234 -20.32 5.06 3.33
N LEU A 235 -21.34 4.23 3.09
CA LEU A 235 -21.82 3.94 1.74
C LEU A 235 -22.41 5.20 1.09
N ARG A 236 -23.22 5.98 1.82
CA ARG A 236 -23.71 7.28 1.35
C ARG A 236 -22.56 8.26 1.09
N VAL A 237 -21.53 8.27 1.95
CA VAL A 237 -20.34 9.11 1.74
C VAL A 237 -19.61 8.70 0.46
N ALA A 238 -19.44 7.40 0.21
CA ALA A 238 -18.80 6.92 -1.01
C ALA A 238 -19.57 7.34 -2.26
N ASP A 239 -20.90 7.19 -2.27
CA ASP A 239 -21.76 7.63 -3.37
C ASP A 239 -21.62 9.14 -3.62
N ALA A 240 -21.82 9.95 -2.58
CA ALA A 240 -21.75 11.41 -2.67
C ALA A 240 -20.37 11.91 -3.13
N VAL A 241 -19.28 11.33 -2.62
CA VAL A 241 -17.91 11.69 -3.04
C VAL A 241 -17.64 11.26 -4.49
N SER A 242 -18.19 10.13 -4.94
CA SER A 242 -17.94 9.60 -6.29
C SER A 242 -18.51 10.48 -7.42
N VAL A 243 -19.58 11.21 -7.11
CA VAL A 243 -20.25 12.13 -8.04
C VAL A 243 -19.85 13.59 -7.83
N LYS A 244 -19.04 13.90 -6.82
CA LYS A 244 -18.62 15.27 -6.49
C LYS A 244 -17.64 15.82 -7.54
N GLY A 245 -17.97 16.96 -8.12
CA GLY A 245 -17.09 17.70 -9.05
C GLY A 245 -16.73 16.97 -10.34
N ILE A 246 -15.74 17.52 -11.05
CA ILE A 246 -15.26 16.99 -12.35
C ILE A 246 -14.24 15.86 -12.20
N TYR A 247 -13.49 15.84 -11.09
CA TYR A 247 -12.50 14.82 -10.79
C TYR A 247 -13.14 13.64 -10.04
N LYS A 248 -12.52 12.46 -10.11
CA LYS A 248 -13.08 11.23 -9.52
C LYS A 248 -12.28 10.80 -8.31
N GLN A 249 -12.99 10.61 -7.20
CA GLN A 249 -12.47 10.07 -5.94
C GLN A 249 -13.41 8.96 -5.45
N MET A 250 -12.84 7.87 -4.95
CA MET A 250 -13.62 6.74 -4.44
C MET A 250 -13.12 6.34 -3.05
N PRO A 251 -13.86 6.67 -1.99
CA PRO A 251 -13.58 6.21 -0.63
C PRO A 251 -13.69 4.68 -0.51
N GLY A 252 -13.03 4.11 0.50
CA GLY A 252 -13.11 2.68 0.80
C GLY A 252 -13.01 2.41 2.29
N CYS A 253 -13.46 1.24 2.75
CA CYS A 253 -13.39 0.86 4.15
C CYS A 253 -13.03 -0.63 4.36
N PHE A 254 -12.42 -0.92 5.52
CA PHE A 254 -12.28 -2.26 6.06
C PHE A 254 -13.08 -2.37 7.35
N ASN A 255 -13.98 -3.34 7.41
CA ASN A 255 -14.82 -3.59 8.56
C ASN A 255 -14.48 -4.93 9.20
N PHE A 256 -14.03 -4.90 10.45
CA PHE A 256 -13.85 -6.09 11.28
C PHE A 256 -14.87 -6.15 12.43
N LEU A 257 -15.77 -5.16 12.53
CA LEU A 257 -16.84 -5.10 13.52
C LEU A 257 -17.80 -6.27 13.35
N ARG A 258 -18.14 -6.91 14.47
CA ARG A 258 -19.09 -8.04 14.50
C ARG A 258 -20.55 -7.61 14.68
N LYS A 259 -20.79 -6.33 14.91
CA LYS A 259 -22.12 -5.74 15.14
C LYS A 259 -22.23 -4.43 14.37
N LYS A 260 -23.47 -4.05 14.04
CA LYS A 260 -23.76 -2.72 13.50
C LYS A 260 -23.45 -1.66 14.55
N LEU A 261 -22.72 -0.62 14.16
CA LEU A 261 -22.40 0.53 15.00
C LEU A 261 -23.38 1.64 14.68
N PHE A 262 -24.11 2.10 15.68
CA PHE A 262 -25.00 3.26 15.60
C PHE A 262 -24.47 4.37 16.48
N PHE A 263 -24.63 5.62 16.04
CA PHE A 263 -24.26 6.77 16.84
C PHE A 263 -25.38 7.11 17.82
N LYS A 264 -25.00 7.43 19.06
CA LYS A 264 -25.95 7.95 20.03
C LYS A 264 -26.11 9.45 19.77
N THR A 265 -27.18 9.81 19.09
CA THR A 265 -27.58 11.22 18.91
C THR A 265 -28.49 11.62 20.06
N SER A 266 -28.13 12.72 20.74
CA SER A 266 -28.86 13.31 21.87
C SER A 266 -30.01 14.20 21.43
#